data_AF-A0A7V0WF40-F1
#
_entry.id   AF-A0A7V0WF40-F1
#
_cell.length_a   1.000
_cell.length_b   1.000
_cell.length_c   1.000
_cell.angle_alpha   90.00
_cell.angle_beta   90.00
_cell.angle_gamma   90.00
#
_symmetry.space_group_name_H-M   'P 1'
#
loop_
_entity.id
_entity.type
_entity.pdbx_description
1 polymer ?
#
loop_
_entity_poly.entity_id
_entity_poly.type
_entity_poly.pdbx_seq_one_letter_code
_entity_poly.pdbx_strand_id
1 'polypeptide(L)'
;MAKLPAIKIKDGKKYFFRFTLDQRIQHIVLFVTVIVLVLTGMPLKFHDMAWAAFVYKMLGGIRGAPIVHKVTGSVLLLLFAYHL
;
A
#
# COMPACT_ATOMS: atom_id res chain seq x y z
N MET A 1 21.55 1.21 -8.11
CA MET A 1 20.87 -0.11 -8.26
C MET A 1 21.70 -0.97 -9.19
N ALA A 2 22.13 -2.15 -8.77
CA ALA A 2 22.89 -3.06 -9.64
C ALA A 2 22.01 -3.46 -10.84
N LYS A 3 22.51 -3.23 -12.06
CA LYS A 3 21.83 -3.65 -13.29
C LYS A 3 21.94 -5.18 -13.39
N LEU A 4 20.97 -5.89 -12.81
CA LEU A 4 20.84 -7.32 -13.00
C LEU A 4 20.59 -7.61 -14.49
N PRO A 5 21.22 -8.64 -15.07
CA PRO A 5 21.01 -8.96 -16.47
C PRO A 5 19.52 -9.27 -16.70
N ALA A 6 18.93 -8.60 -17.71
CA ALA A 6 17.51 -8.73 -18.03
C ALA A 6 17.10 -10.17 -18.37
N ILE A 7 18.07 -10.99 -18.80
CA ILE A 7 17.89 -12.39 -19.18
C ILE A 7 18.98 -13.23 -18.50
N LYS A 8 18.57 -14.24 -17.72
CA LYS A 8 19.45 -15.26 -17.17
C LYS A 8 19.10 -16.60 -17.81
N ILE A 9 20.06 -17.26 -18.48
CA ILE A 9 19.86 -18.59 -19.04
C ILE A 9 20.35 -19.61 -18.02
N LYS A 10 19.49 -20.55 -17.62
CA LYS A 10 19.82 -21.65 -16.72
C LYS A 10 19.15 -22.93 -17.25
N ASP A 11 19.90 -24.01 -17.40
CA ASP A 11 19.39 -25.32 -17.86
C ASP A 11 18.62 -25.24 -19.19
N GLY A 12 19.11 -24.44 -20.15
CA GLY A 12 18.45 -24.20 -21.44
C GLY A 12 17.18 -23.33 -21.38
N LYS A 13 16.76 -22.88 -20.18
CA LYS A 13 15.58 -22.03 -19.96
C LYS A 13 15.98 -20.57 -19.79
N LYS A 14 15.22 -19.66 -20.44
CA LYS A 14 15.38 -18.20 -20.31
C LYS A 14 14.55 -17.68 -19.14
N TYR A 15 15.20 -17.01 -18.18
CA TYR A 15 14.58 -16.34 -17.06
C TYR A 15 14.64 -14.83 -17.24
N PHE A 16 13.53 -14.14 -17.02
CA PHE A 16 13.43 -12.68 -17.13
C PHE A 16 13.25 -12.05 -15.77
N PHE A 17 14.00 -10.97 -15.52
CA PHE A 17 13.89 -10.25 -14.27
C PHE A 17 12.79 -9.18 -14.37
N ARG A 18 11.60 -9.49 -13.86
CA ARG A 18 10.40 -8.64 -14.02
C ARG A 18 10.33 -7.46 -13.03
N PHE A 19 10.70 -7.68 -11.76
CA PHE A 19 10.65 -6.65 -10.72
C PHE A 19 11.91 -6.64 -9.85
N THR A 20 12.50 -5.46 -9.70
CA THR A 20 13.58 -5.21 -8.75
C THR A 20 13.11 -5.32 -7.31
N LEU A 21 14.05 -5.55 -6.39
CA LEU A 21 13.75 -5.60 -4.96
C LEU A 21 13.12 -4.27 -4.50
N ASP A 22 13.61 -3.15 -5.03
CA ASP A 22 13.05 -1.81 -4.78
C ASP A 22 11.59 -1.72 -5.25
N GLN A 23 11.27 -2.13 -6.50
CA GLN A 23 9.89 -2.17 -7.00
C GLN A 23 8.97 -3.07 -6.15
N ARG A 24 9.48 -4.20 -5.64
CA ARG A 24 8.70 -5.09 -4.76
C ARG A 24 8.42 -4.44 -3.40
N ILE A 25 9.41 -3.78 -2.81
CA ILE A 25 9.24 -3.04 -1.55
C ILE A 25 8.21 -1.93 -1.75
N GLN A 26 8.36 -1.13 -2.80
CA GLN A 26 7.40 -0.06 -3.10
C GLN A 26 5.98 -0.63 -3.25
N HIS A 27 5.81 -1.77 -3.93
CA HIS A 27 4.50 -2.40 -4.08
C HIS A 27 3.92 -2.89 -2.74
N ILE A 28 4.75 -3.39 -1.83
CA ILE A 28 4.29 -3.81 -0.48
C ILE A 28 3.83 -2.57 0.31
N VAL A 29 4.59 -1.47 0.26
CA VAL A 29 4.20 -0.21 0.92
C VAL A 29 2.91 0.34 0.32
N LEU A 30 2.76 0.32 -1.01
CA LEU A 30 1.54 0.69 -1.72
C LEU A 30 0.34 -0.14 -1.24
N PHE A 31 0.49 -1.46 -1.19
CA PHE A 31 -0.57 -2.37 -0.77
C PHE A 31 -1.04 -2.08 0.66
N VAL A 32 -0.11 -1.93 1.60
CA VAL A 32 -0.45 -1.67 3.01
C VAL A 32 -1.09 -0.29 3.17
N THR A 33 -0.54 0.74 2.53
CA THR A 33 -1.08 2.11 2.63
C THR A 33 -2.50 2.20 2.07
N VAL A 34 -2.77 1.59 0.91
CA VAL A 34 -4.12 1.55 0.32
C VAL A 34 -5.11 0.84 1.23
N ILE A 35 -4.75 -0.30 1.83
CA ILE A 35 -5.63 -1.00 2.76
C ILE A 35 -5.97 -0.12 3.97
N VAL A 36 -4.98 0.52 4.58
CA VAL A 36 -5.20 1.40 5.75
C VAL A 36 -6.08 2.59 5.37
N LEU A 37 -5.87 3.20 4.20
CA LEU A 37 -6.70 4.30 3.71
C LEU A 37 -8.16 3.86 3.49
N VAL A 38 -8.38 2.69 2.91
CA VAL A 38 -9.73 2.11 2.73
C VAL A 38 -10.37 1.84 4.08
N LEU A 39 -9.67 1.19 5.01
CA LEU A 39 -10.22 0.85 6.34
C LEU A 39 -10.55 2.08 7.17
N THR A 40 -9.79 3.16 7.05
CA THR A 40 -10.04 4.42 7.77
C THR A 40 -11.10 5.30 7.08
N GLY A 41 -11.22 5.27 5.75
CA GLY A 41 -12.15 6.12 4.99
C GLY A 41 -13.53 5.50 4.76
N MET A 42 -13.61 4.18 4.52
CA MET A 42 -14.87 3.51 4.22
C MET A 42 -15.91 3.63 5.35
N PRO A 43 -15.55 3.52 6.65
CA PRO A 43 -16.53 3.71 7.71
C PRO A 43 -17.11 5.12 7.81
N LEU A 44 -16.41 6.17 7.32
CA LEU A 44 -17.01 7.51 7.25
C LEU A 44 -18.11 7.56 6.18
N LYS A 45 -17.87 6.93 5.03
CA LYS A 45 -18.83 6.92 3.92
C LYS A 45 -20.04 6.02 4.21
N PHE A 46 -19.79 4.86 4.80
CA PHE A 46 -20.78 3.80 5.06
C PHE A 46 -21.06 3.66 6.56
N HIS A 47 -21.29 4.78 7.24
CA HIS A 47 -21.44 4.85 8.69
C HIS A 47 -22.66 4.07 9.23
N ASP A 48 -23.63 3.78 8.37
CA ASP A 48 -24.87 3.04 8.61
C ASP A 48 -24.69 1.52 8.58
N MET A 49 -23.57 1.02 8.06
CA MET A 49 -23.31 -0.41 7.96
C MET A 49 -22.88 -1.02 9.30
N ALA A 50 -23.40 -2.22 9.62
CA ALA A 50 -23.13 -2.90 10.89
C ALA A 50 -21.63 -3.13 11.19
N TRP A 51 -20.81 -3.34 10.14
CA TRP A 51 -19.37 -3.54 10.29
C TRP A 51 -18.60 -2.22 10.49
N ALA A 52 -19.15 -1.09 10.03
CA ALA A 52 -18.45 0.19 10.00
C ALA A 52 -18.16 0.70 11.40
N ALA A 53 -19.13 0.63 12.31
CA ALA A 53 -18.97 1.06 13.70
C ALA A 53 -17.85 0.29 14.41
N PHE A 54 -17.76 -1.03 14.21
CA PHE A 54 -16.72 -1.87 14.79
C PHE A 54 -15.32 -1.51 14.26
N VAL A 55 -15.17 -1.47 12.93
CA VAL A 55 -13.89 -1.11 12.28
C VAL A 55 -13.45 0.29 12.67
N TYR A 56 -14.36 1.26 12.65
CA TYR A 56 -14.05 2.65 12.98
C TYR A 56 -13.62 2.81 14.44
N LYS A 57 -14.26 2.09 15.37
CA LYS A 57 -13.88 2.10 16.78
C LYS A 57 -12.47 1.51 17.00
N MET A 58 -12.13 0.43 16.30
CA MET A 58 -10.78 -0.15 16.36
C MET A 58 -9.70 0.81 15.84
N LEU A 59 -10.03 1.66 14.87
CA LEU A 59 -9.10 2.62 14.25
C LEU A 59 -9.01 3.97 15.00
N GLY A 60 -9.50 4.03 16.25
CA GLY A 60 -9.45 5.23 17.08
C GLY A 60 -10.65 6.18 16.91
N GLY A 61 -11.70 5.72 16.24
CA GLY A 61 -12.98 6.43 16.09
C GLY A 61 -12.85 7.77 15.37
N ILE A 62 -13.79 8.68 15.65
CA ILE A 62 -13.92 9.94 14.92
C ILE A 62 -12.76 10.93 15.09
N ARG A 63 -11.94 10.73 16.12
CA ARG A 63 -10.75 11.56 16.38
C ARG A 63 -9.49 10.91 15.80
N GLY A 64 -9.31 9.61 15.97
CA GLY A 64 -8.11 8.90 15.55
C GLY A 64 -8.07 8.55 14.07
N ALA A 65 -9.15 7.97 13.53
CA ALA A 65 -9.16 7.45 12.16
C ALA A 65 -8.85 8.52 11.09
N PRO A 66 -9.35 9.78 11.18
CA PRO A 66 -8.98 10.83 10.22
C PRO A 66 -7.51 11.25 10.30
N ILE A 67 -6.89 11.18 11.48
CA ILE A 67 -5.47 11.48 11.66
C ILE A 67 -4.63 10.40 10.97
N VAL A 68 -4.94 9.13 11.25
CA VAL A 68 -4.28 7.99 10.61
C VAL A 68 -4.44 8.07 9.09
N HIS A 69 -5.65 8.32 8.59
CA HIS A 69 -5.92 8.44 7.16
C HIS A 69 -5.04 9.51 6.49
N LYS A 70 -4.97 10.71 7.06
CA LYS A 70 -4.16 11.81 6.51
C LYS A 70 -2.67 11.47 6.49
N VAL A 71 -2.14 10.91 7.57
CA VAL A 71 -0.72 10.51 7.66
C VAL A 71 -0.41 9.42 6.64
N THR A 72 -1.24 8.37 6.56
CA THR A 72 -1.07 7.32 5.55
C THR A 72 -1.20 7.86 4.12
N GLY A 73 -2.07 8.84 3.89
CA GLY A 73 -2.23 9.52 2.60
C GLY A 73 -0.96 10.27 2.19
N SER A 74 -0.32 10.96 3.13
CA SER A 74 0.99 11.59 2.89
C SER A 74 2.07 10.56 2.54
N VAL A 75 2.11 9.41 3.23
CA VAL A 75 3.05 8.33 2.90
C VAL A 75 2.82 7.79 1.49
N LEU A 76 1.57 7.56 1.09
CA LEU A 76 1.24 7.11 -0.26
C LEU A 76 1.66 8.14 -1.32
N LEU A 77 1.46 9.43 -1.04
CA LEU A 77 1.86 10.51 -1.95
C LEU A 77 3.39 10.59 -2.11
N LEU A 78 4.14 10.45 -1.02
CA LEU A 78 5.61 10.39 -1.06
C LEU A 78 6.10 9.14 -1.81
N LEU A 79 5.46 8.00 -1.60
CA LEU A 79 5.77 6.77 -2.33
C LEU A 79 5.53 6.94 -3.84
N PHE A 80 4.42 7.56 -4.24
CA PHE A 80 4.15 7.88 -5.63
C PHE A 80 5.21 8.80 -6.23
N ALA A 81 5.60 9.85 -5.50
CA ALA A 81 6.67 10.75 -5.93
C ALA A 81 8.04 10.04 -6.07
N TYR A 82 8.34 9.08 -5.20
CA TYR A 82 9.56 8.25 -5.28
C TYR A 82 9.50 7.20 -6.41
N HIS A 83 8.30 6.77 -6.80
CA HIS A 83 8.11 5.75 -7.84
C HIS A 83 8.36 6.28 -9.26
N LEU A 84 8.02 7.56 -9.50
CA LEU A 84 8.22 8.25 -10.78
C LEU A 84 9.71 8.31 -11.16
#